data_AF-A0A2A9FHE6-F1
#
_entry.id   AF-A0A2A9FHE6-F1
#
_cell.length_a   1.000
_cell.length_b   1.000
_cell.length_c   1.000
_cell.angle_alpha   90.00
_cell.angle_beta   90.00
_cell.angle_gamma   90.00
#
_symmetry.space_group_name_H-M   'P 1'
#
loop_
_entity.id
_entity.type
_entity.pdbx_description
1 polymer ?
#
loop_
_entity_poly.entity_id
_entity_poly.type
_entity_poly.pdbx_seq_one_letter_code
_entity_poly.pdbx_strand_id
1 'polypeptide(L)'
;MRGFGVRAAIVAVVAVLAAVVVVVVVFRGNEVKTPGCTVTLPQGPSDQQAPQYTLQPQQMDNAAVIAAVAGKMGLPPHAVTVGLATALQESKLRNLSGGDRDSVGLFQQRPSQGWGNPDQLQDPVYAATAFYKKLAKLSGWQTMPVTEAAQEVQRSAAPDAYAQWENVAAAAGGALTGQYPAALTCRNITVGAPQVDLVDTANAELGNARLSGAHPAEEGWRIGSWLVARSVALGVDKVSFAGQTWTAESGAWAADSGAGQDLSLHQVPAAAAVSR
;
A
#
# COMPACT_ATOMS: atom_id res chain seq x y z
N MET A 1 -9.92 61.04 35.56
CA MET A 1 -10.06 60.44 34.21
C MET A 1 -8.88 59.51 33.85
N ARG A 2 -8.51 58.54 34.71
CA ARG A 2 -7.39 57.60 34.47
C ARG A 2 -7.78 56.11 34.46
N GLY A 3 -9.01 55.77 34.87
CA GLY A 3 -9.47 54.37 34.96
C GLY A 3 -10.19 53.82 33.71
N PHE A 4 -10.64 54.69 32.80
CA PHE A 4 -11.40 54.27 31.62
C PHE A 4 -10.49 53.73 30.50
N GLY A 5 -9.31 54.34 30.31
CA GLY A 5 -8.34 53.90 29.29
C GLY A 5 -7.70 52.55 29.58
N VAL A 6 -7.46 52.22 30.85
CA VAL A 6 -6.87 50.93 31.26
C VAL A 6 -7.87 49.79 31.05
N ARG A 7 -9.15 49.99 31.37
CA ARG A 7 -10.20 48.98 31.15
C ARG A 7 -10.45 48.71 29.67
N ALA A 8 -10.45 49.76 28.84
CA ALA A 8 -10.57 49.62 27.39
C ALA A 8 -9.38 48.87 26.78
N ALA A 9 -8.15 49.14 27.25
CA ALA A 9 -6.95 48.45 26.81
C ALA A 9 -6.97 46.95 27.17
N ILE A 10 -7.43 46.59 28.37
CA ILE A 10 -7.53 45.18 28.79
C ILE A 10 -8.55 44.42 27.94
N VAL A 11 -9.72 45.02 27.67
CA VAL A 11 -10.76 44.38 26.84
C VAL A 11 -10.27 44.17 25.41
N ALA A 12 -9.53 45.14 24.83
CA ALA A 12 -8.95 45.00 23.51
C ALA A 12 -7.91 43.88 23.43
N VAL A 13 -7.03 43.77 24.44
CA VAL A 13 -6.03 42.69 24.50
C VAL A 13 -6.68 41.32 24.65
N VAL A 14 -7.70 41.18 25.49
CA VAL A 14 -8.43 39.91 25.65
C VAL A 14 -9.18 39.54 24.38
N ALA A 15 -9.80 40.49 23.68
CA ALA A 15 -10.48 40.24 22.42
C ALA A 15 -9.51 39.81 21.31
N VAL A 16 -8.33 40.43 21.23
CA VAL A 16 -7.27 40.03 20.29
C VAL A 16 -6.74 38.65 20.63
N LEU A 17 -6.48 38.35 21.91
CA LEU A 17 -6.02 37.02 22.33
C LEU A 17 -7.07 35.94 22.05
N ALA A 18 -8.36 36.22 22.32
CA ALA A 18 -9.44 35.31 21.99
C ALA A 18 -9.56 35.09 20.47
N ALA A 19 -9.45 36.16 19.67
CA ALA A 19 -9.46 36.05 18.21
C ALA A 19 -8.24 35.26 17.70
N VAL A 20 -7.05 35.47 18.27
CA VAL A 20 -5.84 34.70 17.94
C VAL A 20 -6.00 33.24 18.34
N VAL A 21 -6.58 32.93 19.50
CA VAL A 21 -6.88 31.55 19.91
C VAL A 21 -7.89 30.91 18.97
N VAL A 22 -8.96 31.60 18.59
CA VAL A 22 -9.96 31.10 17.64
C VAL A 22 -9.33 30.86 16.27
N VAL A 23 -8.52 31.80 15.76
CA VAL A 23 -7.77 31.64 14.51
C VAL A 23 -6.83 30.44 14.62
N VAL A 24 -6.03 30.33 15.68
CA VAL A 24 -5.12 29.19 15.88
C VAL A 24 -5.88 27.87 16.01
N VAL A 25 -7.04 27.82 16.65
CA VAL A 25 -7.86 26.59 16.77
C VAL A 25 -8.53 26.22 15.44
N VAL A 26 -9.06 27.21 14.71
CA VAL A 26 -9.70 27.00 13.39
C VAL A 26 -8.66 26.61 12.33
N PHE A 27 -7.47 27.22 12.36
CA PHE A 27 -6.37 26.91 11.41
C PHE A 27 -5.48 25.73 11.85
N ARG A 28 -5.55 25.25 13.11
CA ARG A 28 -5.00 23.94 13.53
C ARG A 28 -5.97 22.78 13.28
N GLY A 29 -7.21 23.07 12.88
CA GLY A 29 -8.30 22.10 12.74
C GLY A 29 -8.51 21.51 11.34
N ASN A 30 -7.60 21.73 10.39
CA ASN A 30 -7.68 21.08 9.09
C ASN A 30 -6.69 19.90 9.02
N GLU A 31 -7.09 18.76 9.60
CA GLU A 31 -6.60 17.48 9.10
C GLU A 31 -6.91 17.44 7.60
N VAL A 32 -5.89 17.62 6.77
CA VAL A 32 -5.99 17.27 5.36
C VAL A 32 -6.04 15.74 5.32
N LYS A 33 -7.27 15.19 5.44
CA LYS A 33 -7.61 13.77 5.40
C LYS A 33 -7.38 13.21 3.99
N THR A 34 -6.12 13.18 3.56
CA THR A 34 -5.76 12.55 2.29
C THR A 34 -5.91 11.03 2.45
N PRO A 35 -6.60 10.35 1.52
CA PRO A 35 -6.62 8.90 1.45
C PRO A 35 -5.18 8.37 1.34
N GLY A 36 -4.83 7.39 2.15
CA GLY A 36 -3.46 6.87 2.17
C GLY A 36 -3.34 5.53 2.86
N CYS A 37 -2.40 4.74 2.37
CA CYS A 37 -1.98 3.50 3.00
C CYS A 37 -0.57 3.67 3.57
N THR A 38 -0.43 3.53 4.88
CA THR A 38 0.80 3.73 5.62
C THR A 38 1.29 2.41 6.18
N VAL A 39 2.56 2.10 5.95
CA VAL A 39 3.28 1.05 6.66
C VAL A 39 4.07 1.68 7.79
N THR A 40 3.82 1.22 9.02
CA THR A 40 4.58 1.62 10.20
C THR A 40 5.51 0.48 10.61
N LEU A 41 6.81 0.70 10.52
CA LEU A 41 7.80 -0.30 10.92
C LEU A 41 7.90 -0.40 12.45
N PRO A 42 8.31 -1.55 13.01
CA PRO A 42 8.66 -1.65 14.41
C PRO A 42 9.70 -0.58 14.79
N GLN A 43 9.49 0.09 15.92
CA GLN A 43 10.43 1.09 16.41
C GLN A 43 11.72 0.41 16.87
N GLY A 44 12.85 0.79 16.28
CA GLY A 44 14.17 0.35 16.71
C GLY A 44 14.59 0.98 18.04
N PRO A 45 15.59 0.41 18.75
CA PRO A 45 16.05 0.94 20.04
C PRO A 45 16.57 2.40 19.97
N SER A 46 17.02 2.83 18.80
CA SER A 46 17.56 4.17 18.53
C SER A 46 16.55 5.13 17.90
N ASP A 47 15.36 4.66 17.53
CA ASP A 47 14.42 5.46 16.77
C ASP A 47 13.64 6.38 17.71
N GLN A 48 13.63 7.68 17.42
CA GLN A 48 12.78 8.64 18.15
C GLN A 48 11.29 8.44 17.83
N GLN A 49 10.98 7.94 16.64
CA GLN A 49 9.66 7.56 16.19
C GLN A 49 9.78 6.40 15.21
N ALA A 50 8.81 5.49 15.22
CA ALA A 50 8.70 4.41 14.25
C ALA A 50 8.75 4.95 12.80
N PRO A 51 9.62 4.44 11.93
CA PRO A 51 9.65 4.82 10.51
C PRO A 51 8.30 4.52 9.84
N GLN A 52 7.81 5.47 9.06
CA GLN A 52 6.53 5.36 8.36
C GLN A 52 6.69 5.70 6.88
N TYR A 53 6.04 4.91 6.02
CA TYR A 53 6.00 5.14 4.58
C TYR A 53 4.56 5.11 4.11
N THR A 54 4.13 6.19 3.47
CA THR A 54 2.75 6.35 2.98
C THR A 54 2.72 6.31 1.46
N LEU A 55 1.86 5.46 0.92
CA LEU A 55 1.51 5.38 -0.49
C LEU A 55 0.05 5.76 -0.67
N GLN A 56 -0.33 6.27 -1.84
CA GLN A 56 -1.74 6.44 -2.18
C GLN A 56 -2.43 5.07 -2.25
N PRO A 57 -3.76 4.97 -2.01
CA PRO A 57 -4.47 3.70 -2.04
C PRO A 57 -4.23 2.89 -3.32
N GLN A 58 -4.30 3.53 -4.50
CA GLN A 58 -4.04 2.86 -5.78
C GLN A 58 -2.58 2.38 -5.93
N GLN A 59 -1.61 3.06 -5.32
CA GLN A 59 -0.21 2.63 -5.36
C GLN A 59 -0.01 1.40 -4.47
N MET A 60 -0.61 1.38 -3.28
CA MET A 60 -0.56 0.22 -2.38
C MET A 60 -1.33 -0.98 -2.95
N ASP A 61 -2.45 -0.73 -3.62
CA ASP A 61 -3.22 -1.72 -4.37
C ASP A 61 -2.34 -2.45 -5.40
N ASN A 62 -1.63 -1.70 -6.25
CA ASN A 62 -0.67 -2.26 -7.21
C ASN A 62 0.54 -2.93 -6.54
N ALA A 63 1.03 -2.39 -5.42
CA ALA A 63 2.11 -2.99 -4.65
C ALA A 63 1.72 -4.38 -4.12
N ALA A 64 0.48 -4.53 -3.64
CA ALA A 64 -0.04 -5.81 -3.18
C ALA A 64 -0.10 -6.86 -4.30
N VAL A 65 -0.44 -6.47 -5.54
CA VAL A 65 -0.38 -7.38 -6.68
C VAL A 65 1.05 -7.87 -6.93
N ILE A 66 2.04 -6.97 -6.93
CA ILE A 66 3.45 -7.32 -7.14
C ILE A 66 3.94 -8.30 -6.05
N ALA A 67 3.63 -8.03 -4.79
CA ALA A 67 4.01 -8.89 -3.67
C ALA A 67 3.30 -10.25 -3.72
N ALA A 68 2.00 -10.28 -4.03
CA ALA A 68 1.21 -11.49 -4.15
C ALA A 68 1.75 -12.40 -5.26
N VAL A 69 2.06 -11.85 -6.44
CA VAL A 69 2.63 -12.61 -7.57
C VAL A 69 3.99 -13.20 -7.22
N ALA A 70 4.86 -12.46 -6.54
CA ALA A 70 6.14 -13.00 -6.06
C ALA A 70 5.94 -14.20 -5.12
N GLY A 71 5.02 -14.07 -4.16
CA GLY A 71 4.66 -15.15 -3.23
C GLY A 71 4.07 -16.38 -3.95
N LYS A 72 3.16 -16.16 -4.91
CA LYS A 72 2.59 -17.21 -5.77
C LYS A 72 3.65 -17.94 -6.59
N MET A 73 4.72 -17.26 -6.99
CA MET A 73 5.88 -17.83 -7.67
C MET A 73 6.90 -18.49 -6.73
N GLY A 74 6.67 -18.46 -5.41
CA GLY A 74 7.59 -19.01 -4.41
C GLY A 74 8.90 -18.22 -4.27
N LEU A 75 8.89 -16.93 -4.60
CA LEU A 75 10.07 -16.07 -4.54
C LEU A 75 10.29 -15.49 -3.13
N PRO A 76 11.55 -15.32 -2.69
CA PRO A 76 11.87 -14.77 -1.38
C PRO A 76 11.45 -13.29 -1.23
N PRO A 77 11.33 -12.77 0.01
CA PRO A 77 10.99 -11.37 0.27
C PRO A 77 11.88 -10.35 -0.45
N HIS A 78 13.16 -10.67 -0.67
CA HIS A 78 14.06 -9.83 -1.45
C HIS A 78 13.53 -9.55 -2.88
N ALA A 79 12.88 -10.52 -3.52
CA ALA A 79 12.25 -10.34 -4.83
C ALA A 79 11.11 -9.30 -4.77
N VAL A 80 10.33 -9.30 -3.69
CA VAL A 80 9.25 -8.33 -3.48
C VAL A 80 9.85 -6.92 -3.42
N THR A 81 10.89 -6.71 -2.62
CA THR A 81 11.60 -5.42 -2.54
C THR A 81 12.13 -4.98 -3.90
N VAL A 82 12.77 -5.87 -4.67
CA VAL A 82 13.28 -5.58 -6.02
C VAL A 82 12.15 -5.18 -6.97
N GLY A 83 11.05 -5.93 -7.00
CA GLY A 83 9.89 -5.62 -7.84
C GLY A 83 9.22 -4.30 -7.48
N LEU A 84 9.02 -4.04 -6.19
CA LEU A 84 8.42 -2.79 -5.71
C LEU A 84 9.30 -1.57 -5.98
N ALA A 85 10.61 -1.66 -5.70
CA ALA A 85 11.56 -0.57 -6.00
C ALA A 85 11.62 -0.28 -7.50
N THR A 86 11.57 -1.33 -8.33
CA THR A 86 11.50 -1.18 -9.79
C THR A 86 10.23 -0.45 -10.20
N ALA A 87 9.05 -0.93 -9.82
CA ALA A 87 7.78 -0.31 -10.22
C ALA A 87 7.60 1.12 -9.66
N LEU A 88 8.16 1.41 -8.48
CA LEU A 88 8.24 2.77 -7.94
C LEU A 88 9.10 3.68 -8.82
N GLN A 89 10.25 3.20 -9.28
CA GLN A 89 11.10 3.98 -10.17
C GLN A 89 10.42 4.21 -11.52
N GLU A 90 9.89 3.15 -12.15
CA GLU A 90 9.35 3.18 -13.50
C GLU A 90 8.04 3.96 -13.62
N SER A 91 7.11 3.75 -12.68
CA SER A 91 5.75 4.30 -12.80
C SER A 91 5.23 4.95 -11.53
N LYS A 92 6.02 4.97 -10.45
CA LYS A 92 5.56 5.32 -9.09
C LYS A 92 4.39 4.42 -8.67
N LEU A 93 4.44 3.13 -9.02
CA LEU A 93 3.36 2.13 -8.78
C LEU A 93 2.03 2.49 -9.45
N ARG A 94 2.06 3.15 -10.60
CA ARG A 94 0.85 3.47 -11.38
C ARG A 94 0.80 2.58 -12.60
N ASN A 95 -0.35 1.96 -12.84
CA ASN A 95 -0.52 1.10 -14.01
C ASN A 95 -0.82 1.97 -15.26
N LEU A 96 0.22 2.52 -15.87
CA LEU A 96 0.10 3.53 -16.94
C LEU A 96 -0.23 2.86 -18.29
N SER A 97 -1.11 3.48 -19.09
CA SER A 97 -1.45 3.01 -20.45
C SER A 97 -0.40 3.35 -21.51
N GLY A 98 0.61 4.12 -21.14
CA GLY A 98 1.70 4.52 -22.01
C GLY A 98 2.79 5.26 -21.23
N GLY A 99 3.93 5.48 -21.88
CA GLY A 99 5.08 6.18 -21.34
C GLY A 99 6.11 6.48 -22.41
N ASP A 100 7.40 6.33 -22.09
CA ASP A 100 8.45 6.49 -23.11
C ASP A 100 8.29 5.45 -24.23
N ARG A 101 8.28 5.91 -25.48
CA ARG A 101 8.07 5.08 -26.68
C ARG A 101 6.78 4.25 -26.59
N ASP A 102 6.89 2.92 -26.52
CA ASP A 102 5.81 1.95 -26.40
C ASP A 102 5.77 1.28 -25.01
N SER A 103 6.37 1.89 -23.99
CA SER A 103 6.32 1.38 -22.61
C SER A 103 4.90 1.39 -22.04
N VAL A 104 4.51 0.31 -21.36
CA VAL A 104 3.19 0.12 -20.76
C VAL A 104 3.33 -0.46 -19.34
N GLY A 105 2.36 -0.14 -18.49
CA GLY A 105 2.12 -0.81 -17.22
C GLY A 105 3.04 -0.40 -16.08
N LEU A 106 2.96 -1.17 -14.98
CA LEU A 106 3.65 -0.89 -13.71
C LEU A 106 5.18 -0.78 -13.84
N PHE A 107 5.76 -1.60 -14.71
CA PHE A 107 7.21 -1.70 -14.91
C PHE A 107 7.68 -0.98 -16.18
N GLN A 108 6.80 -0.22 -16.85
CA GLN A 108 7.11 0.47 -18.11
C GLN A 108 7.81 -0.43 -19.14
N GLN A 109 7.33 -1.67 -19.24
CA GLN A 109 7.88 -2.70 -20.12
C GLN A 109 7.47 -2.41 -21.58
N ARG A 110 8.34 -2.75 -22.53
CA ARG A 110 8.14 -2.43 -23.95
C ARG A 110 7.75 -3.67 -24.77
N PRO A 111 6.61 -3.69 -25.47
CA PRO A 111 6.26 -4.74 -26.41
C PRO A 111 7.33 -4.99 -27.47
N SER A 112 7.91 -3.93 -28.02
CA SER A 112 9.01 -4.00 -29.00
C SER A 112 10.29 -4.64 -28.48
N GLN A 113 10.44 -4.83 -27.16
CA GLN A 113 11.55 -5.56 -26.54
C GLN A 113 11.17 -6.97 -26.08
N GLY A 114 10.02 -7.48 -26.51
CA GLY A 114 9.59 -8.86 -26.26
C GLY A 114 9.07 -9.12 -24.84
N TRP A 115 8.58 -8.10 -24.13
CA TRP A 115 7.98 -8.28 -22.81
C TRP A 115 6.55 -8.85 -22.85
N GLY A 116 5.84 -8.68 -23.96
CA GLY A 116 4.43 -9.05 -24.14
C GLY A 116 3.73 -8.09 -25.10
N ASN A 117 2.47 -8.33 -25.42
CA ASN A 117 1.66 -7.33 -26.14
C ASN A 117 1.13 -6.24 -25.18
N PRO A 118 0.64 -5.09 -25.67
CA PRO A 118 0.18 -4.00 -24.81
C PRO A 118 -0.88 -4.41 -23.76
N ASP A 119 -1.87 -5.21 -24.14
CA ASP A 119 -2.95 -5.65 -23.24
C ASP A 119 -2.40 -6.53 -22.10
N GLN A 120 -1.44 -7.41 -22.43
CA GLN A 120 -0.73 -8.21 -21.44
C GLN A 120 0.08 -7.32 -20.47
N LEU A 121 0.76 -6.29 -20.97
CA LEU A 121 1.55 -5.41 -20.11
C LEU A 121 0.69 -4.47 -19.25
N GLN A 122 -0.55 -4.22 -19.68
CA GLN A 122 -1.53 -3.49 -18.90
C GLN A 122 -2.11 -4.34 -17.75
N ASP A 123 -2.05 -5.67 -17.83
CA ASP A 123 -2.41 -6.57 -16.72
C ASP A 123 -1.27 -6.60 -15.67
N PRO A 124 -1.50 -6.08 -14.45
CA PRO A 124 -0.50 -6.08 -13.38
C PRO A 124 0.05 -7.47 -13.03
N VAL A 125 -0.78 -8.52 -13.10
CA VAL A 125 -0.38 -9.89 -12.77
C VAL A 125 0.59 -10.41 -13.82
N TYR A 126 0.27 -10.19 -15.10
CA TYR A 126 1.16 -10.56 -16.20
C TYR A 126 2.48 -9.77 -16.13
N ALA A 127 2.43 -8.45 -15.99
CA ALA A 127 3.62 -7.60 -15.99
C ALA A 127 4.59 -7.96 -14.84
N ALA A 128 4.05 -8.19 -13.63
CA ALA A 128 4.84 -8.66 -12.49
C ALA A 128 5.41 -10.06 -12.73
N THR A 129 4.61 -10.99 -13.26
CA THR A 129 5.08 -12.34 -13.60
C THR A 129 6.22 -12.30 -14.63
N ALA A 130 6.11 -11.46 -15.65
CA ALA A 130 7.14 -11.29 -16.68
C ALA A 130 8.43 -10.71 -16.10
N PHE A 131 8.33 -9.70 -15.22
CA PHE A 131 9.46 -9.14 -14.49
C PHE A 131 10.19 -10.23 -13.69
N TYR A 132 9.46 -10.97 -12.86
CA TYR A 132 10.03 -12.00 -12.00
C TYR A 132 10.63 -13.18 -12.76
N LYS A 133 10.04 -13.56 -13.91
CA LYS A 133 10.63 -14.56 -14.82
C LYS A 133 11.98 -14.12 -15.39
N LYS A 134 12.23 -12.81 -15.55
CA LYS A 134 13.55 -12.32 -15.95
C LYS A 134 14.50 -12.22 -14.76
N LEU A 135 14.05 -11.71 -13.62
CA LEU A 135 14.84 -11.66 -12.37
C LEU A 135 15.40 -13.05 -12.01
N ALA A 136 14.54 -14.07 -12.03
CA ALA A 136 14.90 -15.44 -11.68
C ALA A 136 15.96 -16.10 -12.60
N LYS A 137 16.24 -15.52 -13.77
CA LYS A 137 17.27 -16.01 -14.71
C LYS A 137 18.65 -15.40 -14.46
N LEU A 138 18.74 -14.35 -13.67
CA LEU A 138 20.01 -13.71 -13.33
C LEU A 138 20.77 -14.60 -12.34
N SER A 139 22.10 -14.66 -12.43
CA SER A 139 22.89 -15.39 -11.44
C SER A 139 23.11 -14.53 -10.20
N GLY A 140 22.88 -15.07 -9.00
CA GLY A 140 23.16 -14.39 -7.73
C GLY A 140 22.21 -13.24 -7.36
N TRP A 141 21.09 -13.08 -8.08
CA TRP A 141 20.14 -12.00 -7.82
C TRP A 141 19.56 -12.01 -6.41
N GLN A 142 19.49 -13.18 -5.76
CA GLN A 142 18.89 -13.34 -4.43
C GLN A 142 19.62 -12.55 -3.33
N THR A 143 20.90 -12.25 -3.55
CA THR A 143 21.77 -11.52 -2.62
C THR A 143 22.34 -10.24 -3.24
N MET A 144 21.94 -9.92 -4.47
CA MET A 144 22.37 -8.72 -5.18
C MET A 144 21.74 -7.49 -4.52
N PRO A 145 22.43 -6.35 -4.47
CA PRO A 145 21.79 -5.10 -4.08
C PRO A 145 20.53 -4.84 -4.88
N VAL A 146 19.49 -4.29 -4.24
CA VAL A 146 18.16 -4.11 -4.86
C VAL A 146 18.26 -3.34 -6.18
N THR A 147 19.11 -2.32 -6.21
CA THR A 147 19.36 -1.45 -7.36
C THR A 147 20.01 -2.18 -8.51
N GLU A 148 21.03 -2.99 -8.22
CA GLU A 148 21.73 -3.82 -9.20
C GLU A 148 20.78 -4.87 -9.80
N ALA A 149 19.98 -5.54 -8.97
CA ALA A 149 19.01 -6.53 -9.43
C ALA A 149 17.93 -5.90 -10.33
N ALA A 150 17.38 -4.75 -9.92
CA ALA A 150 16.42 -3.99 -10.72
C ALA A 150 17.03 -3.56 -12.06
N GLN A 151 18.25 -3.02 -12.02
CA GLN A 151 18.95 -2.55 -13.21
C GLN A 151 19.32 -3.69 -14.17
N GLU A 152 19.73 -4.86 -13.69
CA GLU A 152 20.04 -6.01 -14.55
C GLU A 152 18.81 -6.55 -15.29
N VAL A 153 17.64 -6.45 -14.66
CA VAL A 153 16.37 -6.82 -15.30
C VAL A 153 15.93 -5.77 -16.32
N GLN A 154 15.93 -4.48 -15.96
CA GLN A 154 15.35 -3.41 -16.76
C GLN A 154 16.32 -2.81 -17.78
N ARG A 155 17.63 -2.83 -17.50
CA ARG A 155 18.70 -2.23 -18.30
C ARG A 155 18.40 -0.76 -18.62
N SER A 156 18.04 0.01 -17.59
CA SER A 156 17.70 1.43 -17.73
C SER A 156 18.94 2.30 -17.98
N ALA A 157 18.74 3.56 -18.38
CA ALA A 157 19.82 4.53 -18.55
C ALA A 157 20.32 5.16 -17.23
N ALA A 158 19.70 4.85 -16.08
CA ALA A 158 19.99 5.47 -14.79
C ALA A 158 20.06 4.42 -13.65
N PRO A 159 21.18 3.67 -13.54
CA PRO A 159 21.28 2.50 -12.67
C PRO A 159 21.07 2.80 -11.19
N ASP A 160 21.52 3.96 -10.71
CA ASP A 160 21.43 4.31 -9.28
C ASP A 160 20.04 4.84 -8.88
N ALA A 161 19.15 5.11 -9.83
CA ALA A 161 17.87 5.74 -9.56
C ALA A 161 16.92 4.86 -8.73
N TYR A 162 17.14 3.55 -8.67
CA TYR A 162 16.35 2.64 -7.85
C TYR A 162 16.62 2.80 -6.34
N ALA A 163 17.82 3.26 -5.94
CA ALA A 163 18.27 3.28 -4.55
C ALA A 163 17.34 4.10 -3.64
N GLN A 164 16.82 5.20 -4.18
CA GLN A 164 15.92 6.09 -3.45
C GLN A 164 14.60 5.43 -3.02
N TRP A 165 14.21 4.32 -3.67
CA TRP A 165 12.96 3.63 -3.41
C TRP A 165 13.12 2.41 -2.49
N GLU A 166 14.34 2.03 -2.14
CA GLU A 166 14.61 0.78 -1.42
C GLU A 166 13.91 0.74 -0.05
N ASN A 167 13.97 1.83 0.71
CA ASN A 167 13.36 1.88 2.05
C ASN A 167 11.83 1.70 2.01
N VAL A 168 11.14 2.42 1.12
CA VAL A 168 9.67 2.29 0.98
C VAL A 168 9.29 0.92 0.40
N ALA A 169 10.08 0.38 -0.54
CA ALA A 169 9.87 -0.94 -1.11
C ALA A 169 10.06 -2.05 -0.08
N ALA A 170 11.10 -1.96 0.76
CA ALA A 170 11.37 -2.93 1.82
C ALA A 170 10.27 -2.88 2.89
N ALA A 171 9.83 -1.68 3.29
CA ALA A 171 8.74 -1.53 4.25
C ALA A 171 7.43 -2.12 3.72
N ALA A 172 7.01 -1.73 2.51
CA ALA A 172 5.81 -2.27 1.87
C ALA A 172 5.93 -3.79 1.64
N GLY A 173 7.07 -4.28 1.18
CA GLY A 173 7.34 -5.69 0.97
C GLY A 173 7.24 -6.50 2.27
N GLY A 174 7.83 -6.03 3.37
CA GLY A 174 7.74 -6.71 4.66
C GLY A 174 6.31 -6.76 5.22
N ALA A 175 5.53 -5.69 5.06
CA ALA A 175 4.12 -5.71 5.46
C ALA A 175 3.27 -6.65 4.58
N LEU A 176 3.48 -6.62 3.26
CA LEU A 176 2.73 -7.42 2.28
C LEU A 176 3.15 -8.90 2.26
N THR A 177 4.30 -9.25 2.83
CA THR A 177 4.76 -10.64 3.00
C THR A 177 4.42 -11.22 4.38
N GLY A 178 3.86 -10.42 5.29
CA GLY A 178 3.48 -10.86 6.64
C GLY A 178 4.61 -10.78 7.68
N GLN A 179 5.80 -10.31 7.30
CA GLN A 179 6.91 -10.04 8.22
C GLN A 179 6.55 -8.92 9.23
N TYR A 180 5.76 -7.96 8.75
CA TYR A 180 5.10 -6.82 9.38
C TYR A 180 3.72 -7.03 10.05
N PRO A 181 3.49 -7.79 11.15
CA PRO A 181 2.15 -7.92 11.74
C PRO A 181 1.44 -6.60 11.98
N ALA A 182 0.22 -6.46 11.45
CA ALA A 182 -0.64 -5.27 11.58
C ALA A 182 0.01 -3.94 11.16
N ALA A 183 1.12 -3.97 10.40
CA ALA A 183 1.89 -2.77 10.09
C ALA A 183 1.27 -1.91 8.97
N LEU A 184 0.53 -2.54 8.05
CA LEU A 184 -0.14 -1.87 6.94
C LEU A 184 -1.52 -1.38 7.36
N THR A 185 -1.75 -0.08 7.26
CA THR A 185 -3.04 0.57 7.52
C THR A 185 -3.46 1.39 6.30
N CYS A 186 -4.72 1.35 5.90
CA CYS A 186 -5.28 2.26 4.89
C CYS A 186 -6.38 3.12 5.52
N ARG A 187 -6.23 4.45 5.46
CA ARG A 187 -7.10 5.44 6.12
C ARG A 187 -7.72 6.40 5.13
N ASN A 188 -8.87 6.96 5.51
CA ASN A 188 -9.62 7.94 4.72
C ASN A 188 -9.93 7.43 3.29
N ILE A 189 -10.13 6.11 3.15
CA ILE A 189 -10.53 5.48 1.88
C ILE A 189 -12.05 5.37 1.80
N THR A 190 -12.56 5.30 0.57
CA THR A 190 -13.98 4.99 0.33
C THR A 190 -14.07 3.60 -0.25
N VAL A 191 -14.62 2.67 0.55
CA VAL A 191 -14.90 1.31 0.10
C VAL A 191 -16.38 1.24 -0.31
N GLY A 192 -16.61 0.91 -1.57
CA GLY A 192 -17.95 0.73 -2.15
C GLY A 192 -18.21 -0.72 -2.50
N ALA A 193 -19.19 -0.95 -3.37
CA ALA A 193 -19.42 -2.27 -3.95
C ALA A 193 -18.14 -2.79 -4.64
N PRO A 194 -17.86 -4.11 -4.59
CA PRO A 194 -16.69 -4.70 -5.24
C PRO A 194 -16.60 -4.34 -6.72
N GLN A 195 -15.41 -3.93 -7.17
CA GLN A 195 -15.12 -3.61 -8.56
C GLN A 195 -14.65 -4.85 -9.34
N VAL A 196 -14.07 -5.81 -8.63
CA VAL A 196 -13.60 -7.10 -9.14
C VAL A 196 -14.10 -8.22 -8.24
N ASP A 197 -14.19 -9.44 -8.78
CA ASP A 197 -14.53 -10.61 -7.99
C ASP A 197 -13.38 -10.99 -7.04
N LEU A 198 -13.70 -11.20 -5.76
CA LEU A 198 -12.69 -11.49 -4.73
C LEU A 198 -11.97 -12.82 -4.97
N VAL A 199 -12.72 -13.86 -5.33
CA VAL A 199 -12.18 -15.22 -5.45
C VAL A 199 -11.34 -15.32 -6.71
N ASP A 200 -11.80 -14.77 -7.84
CA ASP A 200 -11.04 -14.75 -9.09
C ASP A 200 -9.76 -13.93 -8.94
N THR A 201 -9.85 -12.77 -8.29
CA THR A 201 -8.67 -11.93 -8.01
C THR A 201 -7.67 -12.66 -7.12
N ALA A 202 -8.13 -13.30 -6.03
CA ALA A 202 -7.26 -14.08 -5.17
C ALA A 202 -6.61 -15.26 -5.91
N ASN A 203 -7.35 -15.97 -6.77
CA ASN A 203 -6.80 -17.04 -7.60
C ASN A 203 -5.71 -16.52 -8.57
N ALA A 204 -5.93 -15.36 -9.17
CA ALA A 204 -4.99 -14.72 -10.08
C ALA A 204 -3.71 -14.25 -9.37
N GLU A 205 -3.83 -13.63 -8.19
CA GLU A 205 -2.73 -12.96 -7.49
C GLU A 205 -2.05 -13.87 -6.45
N LEU A 206 -2.82 -14.54 -5.60
CA LEU A 206 -2.35 -15.35 -4.47
C LEU A 206 -2.31 -16.85 -4.78
N GLY A 207 -2.95 -17.31 -5.85
CA GLY A 207 -3.08 -18.73 -6.18
C GLY A 207 -4.19 -19.39 -5.36
N ASN A 208 -3.96 -20.59 -4.83
CA ASN A 208 -4.96 -21.36 -4.07
C ASN A 208 -5.06 -20.96 -2.58
N ALA A 209 -4.74 -19.70 -2.25
CA ALA A 209 -4.74 -19.23 -0.88
C ALA A 209 -6.15 -19.23 -0.28
N ARG A 210 -6.29 -19.70 0.96
CA ARG A 210 -7.56 -19.66 1.68
C ARG A 210 -7.77 -18.28 2.30
N LEU A 211 -8.85 -17.59 1.97
CA LEU A 211 -9.09 -16.21 2.43
C LEU A 211 -9.70 -16.10 3.83
N SER A 212 -9.91 -17.21 4.55
CA SER A 212 -10.49 -17.22 5.89
C SER A 212 -10.10 -18.46 6.70
N GLY A 213 -10.37 -18.46 8.01
CA GLY A 213 -10.07 -19.54 8.94
C GLY A 213 -8.63 -19.54 9.45
N ALA A 214 -8.23 -20.64 10.09
CA ALA A 214 -6.89 -20.79 10.67
C ALA A 214 -5.78 -20.73 9.60
N HIS A 215 -4.70 -20.01 9.94
CA HIS A 215 -3.50 -19.83 9.12
C HIS A 215 -2.24 -19.79 10.00
N PRO A 216 -1.07 -20.20 9.47
CA PRO A 216 0.21 -19.78 10.03
C PRO A 216 0.28 -18.25 10.14
N ALA A 217 0.93 -17.74 11.19
CA ALA A 217 0.93 -16.30 11.50
C ALA A 217 1.40 -15.44 10.31
N GLU A 218 2.53 -15.79 9.69
CA GLU A 218 3.07 -15.04 8.54
C GLU A 218 2.11 -15.07 7.33
N GLU A 219 1.53 -16.22 7.01
CA GLU A 219 0.59 -16.36 5.91
C GLU A 219 -0.72 -15.58 6.14
N GLY A 220 -1.27 -15.63 7.36
CA GLY A 220 -2.46 -14.87 7.70
C GLY A 220 -2.23 -13.35 7.66
N TRP A 221 -1.05 -12.88 8.10
CA TRP A 221 -0.69 -11.46 7.96
C TRP A 221 -0.43 -11.05 6.51
N ARG A 222 0.18 -11.92 5.69
CA ARG A 222 0.33 -11.70 4.25
C ARG A 222 -1.02 -11.50 3.57
N ILE A 223 -1.97 -12.41 3.80
CA ILE A 223 -3.31 -12.35 3.19
C ILE A 223 -4.11 -11.17 3.78
N GLY A 224 -4.02 -10.94 5.09
CA GLY A 224 -4.68 -9.81 5.75
C GLY A 224 -4.21 -8.46 5.22
N SER A 225 -2.89 -8.28 5.05
CA SER A 225 -2.31 -7.08 4.44
C SER A 225 -2.74 -6.92 2.98
N TRP A 226 -2.78 -8.02 2.20
CA TRP A 226 -3.28 -8.00 0.83
C TRP A 226 -4.75 -7.54 0.77
N LEU A 227 -5.61 -8.06 1.64
CA LEU A 227 -7.03 -7.65 1.73
C LEU A 227 -7.18 -6.16 2.07
N VAL A 228 -6.37 -5.65 3.01
CA VAL A 228 -6.37 -4.22 3.37
C VAL A 228 -5.88 -3.35 2.21
N ALA A 229 -4.79 -3.74 1.53
CA ALA A 229 -4.24 -3.01 0.40
C ALA A 229 -5.21 -2.95 -0.79
N ARG A 230 -5.90 -4.06 -1.07
CA ARG A 230 -6.85 -4.23 -2.18
C ARG A 230 -8.29 -3.84 -1.80
N SER A 231 -8.49 -3.30 -0.60
CA SER A 231 -9.82 -3.06 0.01
C SER A 231 -10.80 -2.31 -0.89
N VAL A 232 -10.33 -1.26 -1.58
CA VAL A 232 -11.18 -0.45 -2.48
C VAL A 232 -11.65 -1.27 -3.69
N ALA A 233 -10.75 -2.00 -4.35
CA ALA A 233 -11.09 -2.80 -5.52
C ALA A 233 -11.98 -4.00 -5.16
N LEU A 234 -11.70 -4.64 -4.02
CA LEU A 234 -12.40 -5.82 -3.54
C LEU A 234 -13.70 -5.49 -2.80
N GLY A 235 -13.96 -4.23 -2.46
CA GLY A 235 -15.08 -3.88 -1.58
C GLY A 235 -14.93 -4.44 -0.16
N VAL A 236 -13.70 -4.69 0.32
CA VAL A 236 -13.43 -5.23 1.67
C VAL A 236 -13.36 -4.08 2.67
N ASP A 237 -14.30 -4.03 3.61
CA ASP A 237 -14.42 -2.96 4.61
C ASP A 237 -14.00 -3.39 6.02
N LYS A 238 -13.77 -4.69 6.24
CA LYS A 238 -13.25 -5.22 7.51
C LYS A 238 -12.37 -6.45 7.26
N VAL A 239 -11.25 -6.52 7.98
CA VAL A 239 -10.38 -7.69 8.05
C VAL A 239 -10.02 -7.92 9.52
N SER A 240 -10.09 -9.18 9.98
CA SER A 240 -9.69 -9.56 11.33
C SER A 240 -8.75 -10.77 11.30
N PHE A 241 -7.68 -10.73 12.08
CA PHE A 241 -6.73 -11.84 12.24
C PHE A 241 -5.93 -11.68 13.54
N ALA A 242 -5.59 -12.79 14.20
CA ALA A 242 -4.74 -12.81 15.40
C ALA A 242 -5.17 -11.80 16.50
N GLY A 243 -6.48 -11.69 16.77
CA GLY A 243 -7.03 -10.78 17.77
C GLY A 243 -7.01 -9.29 17.39
N GLN A 244 -6.70 -8.96 16.14
CA GLN A 244 -6.70 -7.61 15.60
C GLN A 244 -7.78 -7.46 14.54
N THR A 245 -8.39 -6.28 14.47
CA THR A 245 -9.36 -5.91 13.43
C THR A 245 -8.96 -4.59 12.79
N TRP A 246 -8.90 -4.56 11.46
CA TRP A 246 -8.90 -3.35 10.65
C TRP A 246 -10.29 -3.14 10.07
N THR A 247 -10.74 -1.88 10.03
CA THR A 247 -11.96 -1.47 9.31
C THR A 247 -11.66 -0.30 8.40
N ALA A 248 -12.40 -0.17 7.30
CA ALA A 248 -12.29 1.00 6.42
C ALA A 248 -12.67 2.31 7.12
N GLU A 249 -13.56 2.25 8.12
CA GLU A 249 -13.98 3.40 8.92
C GLU A 249 -12.86 3.91 9.84
N SER A 250 -12.26 3.03 10.66
CA SER A 250 -11.14 3.39 11.53
C SER A 250 -9.84 3.61 10.73
N GLY A 251 -9.71 2.88 9.63
CA GLY A 251 -8.53 2.78 8.80
C GLY A 251 -7.28 2.26 9.54
N ALA A 252 -7.43 1.68 10.73
CA ALA A 252 -6.34 1.23 11.57
C ALA A 252 -6.64 -0.14 12.20
N TRP A 253 -5.60 -0.92 12.43
CA TRP A 253 -5.69 -2.13 13.24
C TRP A 253 -5.88 -1.77 14.72
N ALA A 254 -6.80 -2.46 15.38
CA ALA A 254 -7.01 -2.37 16.81
C ALA A 254 -7.25 -3.75 17.40
N ALA A 255 -6.82 -3.94 18.65
CA ALA A 255 -7.14 -5.14 19.40
C ALA A 255 -8.67 -5.27 19.53
N ASP A 256 -9.19 -6.43 19.18
CA ASP A 256 -10.62 -6.70 19.15
C ASP A 256 -10.87 -8.05 19.83
N SER A 257 -11.51 -8.01 20.99
CA SER A 257 -11.85 -9.23 21.75
C SER A 257 -12.82 -10.16 21.01
N GLY A 258 -13.55 -9.64 20.01
CA GLY A 258 -14.38 -10.43 19.12
C GLY A 258 -13.63 -11.00 17.91
N ALA A 259 -12.41 -10.51 17.62
CA ALA A 259 -11.56 -11.10 16.61
C ALA A 259 -10.90 -12.36 17.17
N GLY A 260 -11.18 -13.50 16.55
CA GLY A 260 -10.49 -14.75 16.86
C GLY A 260 -9.03 -14.76 16.41
N GLN A 261 -8.41 -15.94 16.50
CA GLN A 261 -7.08 -16.17 15.93
C GLN A 261 -7.12 -16.34 14.40
N ASP A 262 -8.28 -16.74 13.88
CA ASP A 262 -8.49 -17.06 12.47
C ASP A 262 -8.67 -15.80 11.61
N LEU A 263 -8.28 -15.91 10.34
CA LEU A 263 -8.49 -14.86 9.36
C LEU A 263 -9.99 -14.78 9.02
N SER A 264 -10.52 -13.56 8.99
CA SER A 264 -11.87 -13.30 8.50
C SER A 264 -11.94 -11.94 7.82
N LEU A 265 -12.92 -11.77 6.94
CA LEU A 265 -13.15 -10.54 6.20
C LEU A 265 -14.66 -10.29 6.06
N HIS A 266 -15.03 -9.03 5.87
CA HIS A 266 -16.34 -8.61 5.41
C HIS A 266 -16.18 -7.83 4.11
N GLN A 267 -17.12 -8.04 3.18
CA GLN A 267 -17.24 -7.26 1.97
C GLN A 267 -18.55 -6.47 2.01
N VAL A 268 -18.48 -5.23 1.53
CA VAL A 268 -19.68 -4.46 1.22
C VAL A 268 -20.52 -5.28 0.23
N PRO A 269 -21.82 -5.50 0.49
CA PRO A 269 -22.67 -6.23 -0.43
C PRO A 269 -22.67 -5.62 -1.83
N ALA A 270 -22.63 -6.47 -2.87
CA ALA A 270 -22.87 -6.01 -4.22
C ALA A 270 -24.28 -5.42 -4.33
N ALA A 271 -24.43 -4.30 -5.06
CA ALA A 271 -25.75 -3.74 -5.31
C ALA A 271 -26.61 -4.79 -6.03
N ALA A 272 -27.81 -5.07 -5.51
CA ALA A 272 -28.73 -6.00 -6.15
C ALA A 272 -29.02 -5.51 -7.59
N ALA A 273 -28.81 -6.38 -8.58
CA ALA A 273 -29.16 -6.08 -9.96
C ALA A 273 -30.68 -5.86 -10.03
N VAL A 274 -31.11 -4.61 -10.22
CA VAL A 274 -32.51 -4.31 -10.51
C VAL A 274 -32.78 -4.86 -11.91
N SER A 275 -33.43 -6.02 -12.00
CA SER A 275 -33.92 -6.58 -13.26
C SER A 275 -34.88 -5.57 -13.89
N ARG A 276 -34.51 -5.05 -15.07
CA ARG A 276 -35.42 -4.29 -15.93
C ARG A 276 -36.15 -5.23 -16.87
#